data_AF-A0A1D9Q501-F1
#
_entry.id   AF-A0A1D9Q501-F1
#
_cell.length_a   1.000
_cell.length_b   1.000
_cell.length_c   1.000
_cell.angle_alpha   90.00
_cell.angle_beta   90.00
_cell.angle_gamma   90.00
#
_symmetry.space_group_name_H-M   'P 1'
#
loop_
_entity.id
_entity.type
_entity.pdbx_description
1 polymer ?
#
loop_
_entity_poly.entity_id
_entity_poly.type
_entity_poly.pdbx_seq_one_letter_code
_entity_poly.pdbx_strand_id
1 'polypeptide(L)'
;MPPVRSKKYKERVELALIIESEGFEMPPCTYCEKHSYRCIVAKENFNRCSECVRRGQRCDISGPTSRDMTSIIQEQERLDREREETLSKLLRLDKQQRFLRGRASEMIRRGLKTMDELDDAEEKERLDKERIGKGQSNSGLSMPAEASSNVLDNFDPSSFLSPSDPFSFQNSSGPFWGDPDSVGEMPPTSQDS
;
A
#
# COMPACT_ATOMS: atom_id res chain seq x y z
N MET A 1 -60.50 -13.31 -44.66
CA MET A 1 -59.68 -14.11 -43.71
C MET A 1 -58.24 -13.65 -43.82
N PRO A 2 -57.55 -13.35 -42.70
CA PRO A 2 -56.11 -13.08 -42.76
C PRO A 2 -55.36 -14.35 -43.20
N PRO A 3 -54.24 -14.22 -43.95
CA PRO A 3 -53.53 -15.36 -44.50
C PRO A 3 -52.95 -16.24 -43.39
N VAL A 4 -53.22 -17.54 -43.47
CA VAL A 4 -52.69 -18.54 -42.54
C VAL A 4 -51.17 -18.61 -42.71
N ARG A 5 -50.44 -18.17 -41.69
CA ARG A 5 -48.97 -18.17 -41.72
C ARG A 5 -48.43 -19.60 -41.64
N SER A 6 -47.46 -19.92 -42.50
CA SER A 6 -46.80 -21.23 -42.57
C SER A 6 -46.16 -21.64 -41.24
N LYS A 7 -46.09 -22.95 -40.95
CA LYS A 7 -45.42 -23.51 -39.76
C LYS A 7 -43.99 -22.98 -39.60
N LYS A 8 -43.23 -22.93 -40.70
CA LYS A 8 -41.86 -22.39 -40.75
C LYS A 8 -41.76 -20.91 -40.36
N TYR A 9 -42.83 -20.15 -40.59
CA TYR A 9 -42.86 -18.75 -40.16
C TYR A 9 -42.96 -18.66 -38.63
N LYS A 10 -43.81 -19.50 -38.01
CA LYS A 10 -43.97 -19.53 -36.55
C LYS A 10 -42.68 -19.92 -35.83
N GLU A 11 -42.02 -20.97 -36.31
CA GLU A 11 -40.73 -21.44 -35.78
C GLU A 11 -39.65 -20.34 -35.80
N ARG A 12 -39.56 -19.56 -36.90
CA ARG A 12 -38.61 -18.44 -36.97
C ARG A 12 -38.93 -17.30 -36.01
N VAL A 13 -40.21 -17.01 -35.79
CA VAL A 13 -40.62 -15.97 -34.85
C VAL A 13 -40.32 -16.39 -33.41
N GLU A 14 -40.63 -17.63 -33.06
CA GLU A 14 -40.34 -18.20 -31.74
C GLU A 14 -38.84 -18.17 -31.45
N LEU A 15 -38.01 -18.64 -32.39
CA LEU A 15 -36.56 -18.57 -32.24
C LEU A 15 -36.05 -17.13 -32.10
N ALA A 16 -36.59 -16.19 -32.87
CA ALA A 16 -36.19 -14.79 -32.76
C ALA A 16 -36.54 -14.18 -31.40
N LEU A 17 -37.65 -14.60 -30.78
CA LEU A 17 -38.04 -14.16 -29.44
C LEU A 17 -37.09 -14.70 -28.37
N ILE A 18 -36.70 -15.97 -28.46
CA ILE A 18 -35.73 -16.59 -27.55
C ILE A 18 -34.38 -15.84 -27.62
N ILE A 19 -33.91 -15.55 -28.84
CA ILE A 19 -32.67 -14.78 -29.04
C ILE A 19 -32.81 -13.36 -28.47
N GLU A 20 -33.97 -12.73 -28.63
CA GLU A 20 -34.23 -11.40 -28.09
C GLU A 20 -34.27 -11.37 -26.55
N SER A 21 -34.72 -12.46 -25.90
CA SER A 21 -34.75 -12.55 -24.43
C SER A 21 -33.42 -12.95 -23.79
N GLU A 22 -32.64 -13.82 -24.42
CA GLU A 22 -31.41 -14.38 -23.83
C GLU A 22 -30.12 -13.77 -24.40
N GLY A 23 -30.24 -13.07 -25.54
CA GLY A 23 -29.12 -12.51 -26.27
C GLY A 23 -28.60 -11.20 -25.70
N PHE A 24 -27.60 -10.66 -26.39
CA PHE A 24 -26.99 -9.38 -26.08
C PHE A 24 -26.92 -8.51 -27.33
N GLU A 25 -26.92 -7.19 -27.11
CA GLU A 25 -26.83 -6.22 -28.19
C GLU A 25 -25.40 -6.22 -28.77
N MET A 26 -25.32 -6.38 -30.09
CA MET A 26 -24.10 -6.34 -30.88
C MET A 26 -24.14 -5.14 -31.84
N PRO A 27 -22.97 -4.70 -32.35
CA PRO A 27 -22.94 -3.78 -33.48
C PRO A 27 -23.87 -4.25 -34.61
N PRO A 28 -24.61 -3.34 -35.25
CA PRO A 28 -25.61 -3.71 -36.24
C PRO A 28 -24.97 -4.38 -37.44
N CYS A 29 -25.57 -5.48 -37.92
CA CYS A 29 -25.19 -6.06 -39.20
C CYS A 29 -25.67 -5.16 -40.35
N THR A 30 -25.14 -5.38 -41.56
CA THR A 30 -25.50 -4.62 -42.77
C THR A 30 -27.01 -4.45 -42.98
N TYR A 31 -27.80 -5.47 -42.64
CA TYR A 31 -29.26 -5.41 -42.75
C TYR A 31 -29.89 -4.57 -41.64
N CYS A 32 -29.49 -4.78 -40.39
CA CYS A 32 -30.00 -4.02 -39.26
C CYS A 32 -29.60 -2.54 -39.32
N GLU A 33 -28.41 -2.22 -39.84
CA GLU A 33 -27.93 -0.85 -40.00
C GLU A 33 -28.81 -0.06 -40.99
N LYS A 34 -29.12 -0.66 -42.15
CA LYS A 34 -29.98 -0.05 -43.18
C LYS A 34 -31.41 0.24 -42.70
N HIS A 35 -31.90 -0.52 -41.74
CA HIS A 35 -33.26 -0.42 -41.24
C HIS A 35 -33.33 0.08 -39.80
N SER A 36 -32.21 0.55 -39.24
CA SER A 36 -32.05 1.03 -37.86
C SER A 36 -32.69 0.10 -36.81
N TYR A 37 -32.47 -1.21 -36.96
CA TYR A 37 -32.91 -2.20 -35.97
C TYR A 37 -31.79 -2.54 -34.98
N ARG A 38 -32.20 -2.92 -33.76
CA ARG A 38 -31.27 -3.47 -32.76
C ARG A 38 -30.84 -4.88 -33.16
N CYS A 39 -29.53 -5.10 -33.15
CA CYS A 39 -28.93 -6.36 -33.54
C CYS A 39 -28.65 -7.19 -32.28
N ILE A 40 -29.55 -8.10 -31.95
CA ILE A 40 -29.43 -8.95 -30.77
C ILE A 40 -29.01 -10.36 -31.20
N VAL A 41 -27.95 -10.87 -30.60
CA VAL A 41 -27.34 -12.16 -30.96
C VAL A 41 -27.30 -13.08 -29.75
N ALA A 42 -27.45 -14.39 -29.99
CA ALA A 42 -27.33 -15.39 -28.93
C ALA A 42 -25.89 -15.50 -28.42
N LYS A 43 -25.73 -15.88 -27.14
CA LYS A 43 -24.42 -16.00 -26.48
C LYS A 43 -23.54 -17.12 -27.02
N GLU A 44 -24.13 -18.20 -27.50
CA GLU A 44 -23.38 -19.38 -27.97
C GLU A 44 -23.25 -19.44 -29.49
N ASN A 45 -24.19 -18.81 -30.22
CA ASN A 45 -24.28 -18.91 -31.67
C ASN A 45 -24.34 -17.52 -32.29
N PHE A 46 -23.18 -17.01 -32.71
CA PHE A 46 -23.06 -15.64 -33.23
C PHE A 46 -23.46 -15.46 -34.70
N ASN A 47 -23.96 -16.51 -35.35
CA ASN A 47 -24.13 -16.52 -36.80
C ASN A 47 -25.31 -15.66 -37.31
N ARG A 48 -26.33 -15.37 -36.47
CA ARG A 48 -27.53 -14.61 -36.88
C ARG A 48 -28.13 -13.82 -35.71
N CYS A 49 -28.63 -12.62 -35.98
CA CYS A 49 -29.42 -11.85 -35.01
C CYS A 49 -30.92 -12.15 -35.07
N SER A 50 -31.63 -11.77 -34.01
CA SER A 50 -33.08 -11.91 -33.86
C SER A 50 -33.88 -11.38 -35.06
N GLU A 51 -33.58 -10.18 -35.56
CA GLU A 51 -34.30 -9.58 -36.69
C GLU A 51 -34.05 -10.29 -38.03
N CYS A 52 -32.80 -10.70 -38.29
CA CYS A 52 -32.47 -11.48 -39.48
C CYS A 52 -33.12 -12.87 -39.43
N VAL A 53 -33.20 -13.51 -38.27
CA VAL A 53 -33.91 -14.78 -38.08
C VAL A 53 -35.42 -14.61 -38.32
N ARG A 54 -36.02 -13.59 -37.69
CA ARG A 54 -37.45 -13.26 -37.79
C ARG A 54 -37.89 -13.06 -39.24
N ARG A 55 -37.06 -12.38 -40.03
CA ARG A 55 -37.34 -12.02 -41.44
C ARG A 55 -36.80 -13.04 -42.44
N GLY A 56 -35.96 -13.96 -42.00
CA GLY A 56 -35.28 -14.94 -42.84
C GLY A 56 -34.24 -14.34 -43.79
N GLN A 57 -33.58 -13.27 -43.37
CA GLN A 57 -32.52 -12.61 -44.14
C GLN A 57 -31.15 -13.20 -43.79
N ARG A 58 -30.17 -13.00 -44.69
CA ARG A 58 -28.77 -13.30 -44.41
C ARG A 58 -28.22 -12.28 -43.42
N CYS A 59 -27.36 -12.75 -42.52
CA CYS A 59 -26.84 -11.97 -41.42
C CYS A 59 -25.32 -12.01 -41.47
N ASP A 60 -24.68 -10.86 -41.66
CA ASP A 60 -23.23 -10.75 -41.84
C ASP A 60 -22.54 -10.34 -40.53
N ILE A 61 -23.05 -10.84 -39.39
CA ILE A 61 -22.46 -10.53 -38.09
C ILE A 61 -21.16 -11.31 -37.99
N SER A 62 -20.05 -10.57 -37.95
CA SER A 62 -18.76 -11.12 -37.59
C SER A 62 -18.52 -10.82 -36.11
N GLY A 63 -18.20 -11.85 -35.34
CA GLY A 63 -17.59 -11.66 -34.03
C GLY A 63 -16.18 -11.05 -34.16
N PRO A 64 -15.57 -10.66 -33.03
CA PRO A 64 -14.17 -10.24 -33.01
C PRO A 64 -13.28 -11.29 -33.66
N THR A 65 -12.26 -10.86 -34.40
CA THR A 65 -11.39 -11.80 -35.12
C THR A 65 -10.56 -12.62 -34.12
N SER A 66 -10.12 -13.81 -34.51
CA SER A 66 -9.25 -14.64 -33.65
C SER A 66 -7.99 -13.90 -33.20
N ARG A 67 -7.44 -13.04 -34.07
CA ARG A 67 -6.29 -12.19 -33.77
C ARG A 67 -6.61 -11.15 -32.69
N ASP A 68 -7.77 -10.49 -32.78
CA ASP A 68 -8.20 -9.50 -31.78
C ASP A 68 -8.43 -10.17 -30.42
N MET A 69 -8.97 -11.39 -30.40
CA MET A 69 -9.12 -12.15 -29.16
C MET A 69 -7.77 -12.49 -28.53
N THR A 70 -6.79 -12.92 -29.33
CA THR A 70 -5.44 -13.21 -28.80
C THR A 70 -4.72 -11.98 -28.28
N SER A 71 -4.87 -10.82 -28.93
CA SER A 71 -4.23 -9.58 -28.46
C SER A 71 -4.85 -9.10 -27.15
N ILE A 72 -6.18 -9.23 -26.98
CA ILE A 72 -6.86 -8.92 -25.72
C ILE A 72 -6.36 -9.83 -24.60
N ILE A 73 -6.22 -11.14 -24.84
CA ILE A 73 -5.71 -12.08 -23.83
C ILE A 73 -4.26 -11.73 -23.45
N GLN A 74 -3.40 -11.44 -24.42
CA GLN A 74 -2.01 -11.06 -24.16
C GLN A 74 -1.90 -9.76 -23.36
N GLU A 75 -2.75 -8.78 -23.67
CA GLU A 75 -2.77 -7.52 -22.94
C GLU A 75 -3.29 -7.72 -21.51
N GLN A 76 -4.30 -8.58 -21.33
CA GLN A 76 -4.78 -8.95 -20.01
C GLN A 76 -3.67 -9.59 -19.16
N GLU A 77 -2.94 -10.56 -19.73
CA GLU A 77 -1.79 -11.17 -19.05
C GLU A 77 -0.66 -10.17 -18.76
N ARG A 78 -0.43 -9.20 -19.65
CA ARG A 78 0.54 -8.12 -19.43
C ARG A 78 0.15 -7.28 -18.22
N LEU A 79 -1.12 -6.87 -18.13
CA LEU A 79 -1.65 -6.09 -17.02
C LEU A 79 -1.62 -6.87 -15.70
N ASP A 80 -1.92 -8.16 -15.72
CA ASP A 80 -1.89 -9.00 -14.52
C ASP A 80 -0.48 -9.15 -13.95
N ARG A 81 0.54 -9.29 -14.81
CA ARG A 81 1.96 -9.27 -14.38
C ARG A 81 2.34 -7.93 -13.74
N GLU A 82 1.99 -6.82 -14.38
CA GLU A 82 2.27 -5.47 -13.86
C GLU A 82 1.56 -5.23 -12.50
N ARG A 83 0.33 -5.73 -12.36
CA ARG A 83 -0.41 -5.71 -11.10
C ARG A 83 0.30 -6.51 -10.01
N GLU A 84 0.80 -7.70 -10.30
CA GLU A 84 1.49 -8.53 -9.31
C GLU A 84 2.81 -7.91 -8.84
N GLU A 85 3.58 -7.30 -9.74
CA GLU A 85 4.80 -6.57 -9.41
C GLU A 85 4.53 -5.37 -8.50
N THR A 86 3.47 -4.60 -8.79
CA THR A 86 3.10 -3.44 -7.98
C THR A 86 2.59 -3.85 -6.59
N LEU A 87 1.81 -4.93 -6.49
CA LEU A 87 1.39 -5.50 -5.20
C LEU A 87 2.60 -5.94 -4.36
N SER A 88 3.59 -6.59 -4.97
CA SER A 88 4.82 -7.00 -4.27
C SER A 88 5.57 -5.80 -3.69
N LYS A 89 5.66 -4.69 -4.44
CA LYS A 89 6.26 -3.43 -3.97
C LYS A 89 5.45 -2.82 -2.82
N LEU A 90 4.12 -2.80 -2.92
CA LEU A 90 3.22 -2.30 -1.89
C LEU A 90 3.40 -3.06 -0.56
N LEU A 91 3.40 -4.40 -0.62
CA LEU A 91 3.57 -5.24 0.56
C LEU A 91 4.92 -5.01 1.26
N ARG A 92 5.99 -4.77 0.48
CA ARG A 92 7.30 -4.42 1.03
C ARG A 92 7.25 -3.08 1.76
N LEU A 93 6.64 -2.06 1.15
CA LEU A 93 6.50 -0.73 1.76
C LEU A 93 5.65 -0.80 3.04
N ASP A 94 4.55 -1.55 3.04
CA ASP A 94 3.71 -1.73 4.23
C ASP A 94 4.46 -2.43 5.38
N LYS A 95 5.33 -3.39 5.07
CA LYS A 95 6.20 -4.02 6.07
C LYS A 95 7.19 -3.01 6.65
N GLN A 96 7.81 -2.18 5.81
CA GLN A 96 8.73 -1.13 6.26
C GLN A 96 8.01 -0.08 7.12
N GLN A 97 6.82 0.35 6.70
CA GLN A 97 6.02 1.32 7.44
C GLN A 97 5.61 0.77 8.81
N ARG A 98 5.16 -0.50 8.89
CA ARG A 98 4.85 -1.16 10.16
C ARG A 98 6.06 -1.25 11.08
N PHE A 99 7.22 -1.61 10.53
CA PHE A 99 8.47 -1.67 11.29
C PHE A 99 8.86 -0.30 11.87
N LEU A 100 8.83 0.75 11.05
CA LEU A 100 9.16 2.11 11.50
C LEU A 100 8.18 2.61 12.55
N ARG A 101 6.88 2.39 12.37
CA ARG A 101 5.86 2.72 13.38
C ARG A 101 6.11 1.97 14.69
N GLY A 102 6.40 0.68 14.63
CA GLY A 102 6.73 -0.12 15.82
C GLY A 102 7.97 0.40 16.55
N ARG A 103 9.03 0.74 15.81
CA ARG A 103 10.25 1.34 16.38
C ARG A 103 9.97 2.71 17.02
N ALA A 104 9.16 3.55 16.38
CA ALA A 104 8.76 4.85 16.93
C ALA A 104 7.99 4.67 18.25
N SER A 105 7.00 3.77 18.30
CA SER A 105 6.26 3.47 19.53
C SER A 105 7.16 2.96 20.65
N GLU A 106 8.14 2.11 20.34
CA GLU A 106 9.09 1.60 21.34
C GLU A 106 10.01 2.71 21.88
N MET A 107 10.49 3.62 21.02
CA MET A 107 11.27 4.78 21.46
C MET A 107 10.47 5.68 22.39
N ILE A 108 9.20 5.96 22.06
CA ILE A 108 8.30 6.74 22.91
C ILE A 108 8.11 6.03 24.26
N ARG A 109 7.85 4.72 24.24
CA ARG A 109 7.66 3.93 25.47
C ARG A 109 8.86 4.00 26.40
N ARG A 110 10.07 3.85 25.86
CA ARG A 110 11.30 3.95 26.65
C ARG A 110 11.52 5.37 27.18
N GLY A 111 11.31 6.38 26.35
CA GLY A 111 11.42 7.77 26.76
C GLY A 111 10.48 8.15 27.90
N LEU A 112 9.22 7.70 27.84
CA LEU A 112 8.26 7.92 28.94
C LEU A 112 8.68 7.19 30.21
N LYS A 113 9.10 5.93 30.09
CA LYS A 113 9.57 5.16 31.26
C LYS A 113 10.78 5.82 31.95
N THR A 114 11.72 6.35 31.17
CA THR A 114 12.87 7.06 31.74
C THR A 114 12.48 8.36 32.44
N MET A 115 11.42 9.04 31.97
CA MET A 115 10.91 10.23 32.65
C MET A 115 10.22 9.86 33.97
N ASP A 116 9.37 8.83 33.96
CA ASP A 116 8.68 8.35 35.17
C ASP A 116 9.70 7.94 36.26
N GLU A 117 10.80 7.26 35.87
CA GLU A 117 11.87 6.86 36.79
C GLU A 117 12.61 8.06 37.41
N LEU A 118 12.78 9.16 36.67
CA LEU A 118 13.42 10.38 37.16
C LEU A 118 12.49 11.13 38.14
N ASP A 119 11.21 11.26 37.80
CA ASP A 119 10.22 11.91 38.66
C ASP A 119 10.08 11.17 40.00
N ASP A 120 10.06 9.83 39.97
CA ASP A 120 10.05 8.98 41.17
C ASP A 120 11.31 9.13 42.02
N ALA A 121 12.47 9.39 41.40
CA ALA A 121 13.73 9.60 42.11
C ALA A 121 13.78 10.98 42.78
N GLU A 122 13.33 12.03 42.07
CA GLU A 122 13.24 13.38 42.61
C GLU A 122 12.27 13.44 43.79
N GLU A 123 11.10 12.80 43.70
CA GLU A 123 10.13 12.77 44.79
C GLU A 123 10.71 12.06 46.03
N LYS A 124 11.45 10.95 45.85
CA LYS A 124 12.14 10.27 46.95
C LYS A 124 13.18 11.17 47.61
N GLU A 125 13.99 11.88 46.83
CA GLU A 125 14.97 12.82 47.37
C GLU A 125 14.28 13.95 48.16
N ARG A 126 13.15 14.45 47.67
CA ARG A 126 12.37 15.48 48.36
C ARG A 126 11.84 14.99 49.71
N LEU A 127 11.30 13.77 49.75
CA LEU A 127 10.82 13.13 50.98
C LEU A 127 11.96 12.85 51.97
N ASP A 128 13.13 12.43 51.49
CA ASP A 128 14.29 12.17 52.34
C ASP A 128 14.87 13.47 52.94
N LYS A 129 14.95 14.54 52.14
CA LYS A 129 15.32 15.89 52.63
C LYS A 129 14.35 16.37 53.71
N GLU A 130 13.04 16.16 53.55
CA GLU A 130 12.05 16.53 54.56
C GLU A 130 12.23 15.73 55.87
N ARG A 131 12.55 14.44 55.78
CA ARG A 131 12.83 13.58 56.95
C ARG A 131 14.09 14.04 57.71
N ILE A 132 15.16 14.37 56.98
CA ILE A 132 16.42 14.85 57.57
C ILE A 132 16.23 16.23 58.21
N GLY A 133 15.50 17.14 57.54
CA GLY A 133 15.21 18.48 58.06
C GLY A 133 14.36 18.48 59.33
N LYS A 134 13.39 17.56 59.44
CA LYS A 134 12.61 17.38 60.69
C LYS A 134 13.47 16.83 61.84
N GLY A 135 14.45 15.97 61.53
CA GLY A 135 15.39 15.41 62.52
C GLY A 135 16.46 16.41 63.04
N GLN A 136 16.82 17.43 62.25
CA GLN A 136 17.81 18.44 62.64
C GLN A 136 17.25 19.61 63.46
N SER A 137 15.93 19.68 63.69
CA SER A 137 15.31 20.71 64.53
C SER A 137 15.52 20.55 66.04
N ASN A 138 16.33 19.57 66.50
CA ASN A 138 16.57 19.30 67.92
C ASN A 138 18.05 19.24 68.36
N SER A 139 18.98 19.83 67.60
CA SER A 139 20.36 20.00 68.08
C SER A 139 20.96 21.30 67.53
N GLY A 140 20.81 22.38 68.31
CA GLY A 140 21.54 23.62 68.07
C GLY A 140 22.99 23.48 68.52
N LEU A 141 23.92 23.92 67.67
CA LEU A 141 25.19 24.56 68.00
C LEU A 141 25.89 24.97 66.70
N SER A 142 26.84 25.89 66.85
CA SER A 142 27.07 27.04 65.99
C SER A 142 28.49 27.11 65.43
N MET A 143 28.64 27.81 64.28
CA MET A 143 29.83 28.55 63.76
C MET A 143 30.98 27.75 63.13
N PRO A 144 31.91 28.36 62.32
CA PRO A 144 31.86 29.60 61.52
C PRO A 144 32.28 29.38 60.02
N ALA A 145 32.41 30.51 59.31
CA ALA A 145 32.68 30.74 57.89
C ALA A 145 33.99 30.20 57.30
N GLU A 146 34.01 29.93 55.99
CA GLU A 146 35.03 30.45 55.06
C GLU A 146 34.62 30.33 53.59
N ALA A 147 35.15 31.23 52.78
CA ALA A 147 34.76 31.57 51.43
C ALA A 147 35.16 30.52 50.38
N SER A 148 34.33 30.33 49.34
CA SER A 148 34.86 30.06 48.00
C SER A 148 33.89 30.48 46.88
N SER A 149 34.36 31.47 46.11
CA SER A 149 34.23 31.58 44.64
C SER A 149 32.85 31.39 44.00
N ASN A 150 32.14 32.50 43.77
CA ASN A 150 31.07 32.58 42.78
C ASN A 150 31.68 32.52 41.37
N VAL A 151 31.56 31.37 40.70
CA VAL A 151 31.67 31.26 39.25
C VAL A 151 30.54 30.35 38.81
N LEU A 152 29.43 30.95 38.36
CA LEU A 152 28.50 30.48 37.32
C LEU A 152 27.20 31.33 37.32
N ASP A 153 27.35 32.67 37.34
CA ASP A 153 26.33 33.54 36.76
C ASP A 153 26.62 33.64 35.26
N ASN A 154 26.07 32.71 34.48
CA ASN A 154 25.66 32.94 33.09
C ASN A 154 25.08 31.64 32.51
N PHE A 155 23.80 31.42 32.74
CA PHE A 155 23.00 30.60 31.83
C PHE A 155 21.82 31.43 31.36
N ASP A 156 21.97 32.04 30.18
CA ASP A 156 20.90 32.78 29.50
C ASP A 156 20.10 31.80 28.61
N PRO A 157 18.83 31.49 28.94
CA PRO A 157 18.01 30.52 28.19
C PRO A 157 17.58 31.01 26.80
N SER A 158 17.93 32.24 26.42
CA SER A 158 17.47 32.89 25.19
C SER A 158 18.25 32.46 23.94
N SER A 159 19.30 31.66 24.08
CA SER A 159 20.16 31.22 22.98
C SER A 159 19.59 30.06 22.14
N PHE A 160 18.45 29.48 22.54
CA PHE A 160 17.79 28.37 21.82
C PHE A 160 16.83 28.82 20.72
N LEU A 161 16.62 30.13 20.55
CA LEU A 161 15.71 30.67 19.54
C LEU A 161 16.43 31.71 18.68
N SER A 162 17.33 31.25 17.81
CA SER A 162 17.48 31.89 16.51
C SER A 162 17.73 30.88 15.39
N PRO A 163 16.97 30.97 14.27
CA PRO A 163 16.98 29.99 13.20
C PRO A 163 17.96 30.39 12.11
N SER A 164 19.14 29.76 12.04
CA SER A 164 20.02 29.64 10.86
C SER A 164 21.30 28.89 11.26
N ASP A 165 21.36 27.57 11.09
CA ASP A 165 22.27 26.97 10.08
C ASP A 165 22.34 25.42 10.18
N PRO A 166 22.48 24.74 9.04
CA PRO A 166 22.39 23.29 8.90
C PRO A 166 23.79 22.63 8.99
N PHE A 167 23.84 21.38 9.46
CA PHE A 167 24.99 20.47 9.38
C PHE A 167 26.31 20.92 10.02
N SER A 168 26.69 20.27 11.14
CA SER A 168 28.09 19.91 11.43
C SER A 168 28.16 18.73 12.39
N PHE A 169 27.98 17.53 11.84
CA PHE A 169 28.52 16.31 12.42
C PHE A 169 30.05 16.36 12.26
N GLN A 170 30.77 16.52 13.37
CA GLN A 170 32.19 16.16 13.47
C GLN A 170 32.29 15.05 14.53
N ASN A 171 32.33 13.80 14.10
CA ASN A 171 33.53 13.06 13.68
C ASN A 171 33.99 12.15 14.84
N SER A 172 33.44 10.95 14.90
CA SER A 172 34.10 9.81 15.52
C SER A 172 33.99 8.64 14.55
N SER A 173 35.10 8.43 13.85
CA SER A 173 35.38 7.38 12.90
C SER A 173 35.28 5.99 13.55
N GLY A 174 34.30 5.21 13.08
CA GLY A 174 34.18 3.78 13.34
C GLY A 174 33.14 3.18 12.40
N PRO A 175 33.46 2.14 11.59
CA PRO A 175 32.46 1.49 10.74
C PRO A 175 31.53 0.64 11.62
N PHE A 176 30.33 1.16 11.91
CA PHE A 176 29.29 0.45 12.68
C PHE A 176 28.37 -0.42 11.81
N TRP A 177 28.49 -0.33 10.48
CA TRP A 177 27.69 -1.13 9.57
C TRP A 177 28.55 -2.23 8.96
N GLY A 178 28.31 -3.47 9.40
CA GLY A 178 28.78 -4.65 8.69
C GLY A 178 27.96 -4.84 7.41
N ASP A 179 28.67 -5.05 6.30
CA ASP A 179 28.10 -5.48 5.03
C ASP A 179 27.51 -6.89 5.15
N PRO A 180 26.25 -7.13 4.74
CA PRO A 180 25.66 -8.47 4.78
C PRO A 180 26.06 -9.39 3.61
N ASP A 181 27.00 -9.00 2.74
CA ASP A 181 27.42 -9.77 1.56
C ASP A 181 28.91 -10.17 1.53
N SER A 182 29.52 -10.40 2.70
CA SER A 182 30.85 -11.02 2.75
C SER A 182 30.73 -12.55 2.63
N VAL A 183 30.48 -13.02 1.41
CA VAL A 183 30.70 -14.42 1.02
C VAL A 183 32.17 -14.76 1.22
N GLY A 184 32.45 -15.73 2.09
CA GLY A 184 33.81 -16.20 2.36
C GLY A 184 34.42 -16.82 1.12
N GLU A 185 35.50 -16.22 0.63
CA GLU A 185 36.43 -16.85 -0.32
C GLU A 185 37.07 -18.07 0.35
N MET A 186 36.81 -19.26 -0.19
CA MET A 186 37.55 -20.47 0.13
C MET A 186 38.94 -20.41 -0.52
N PRO A 187 40.03 -20.76 0.19
CA PRO A 187 41.37 -20.80 -0.39
C PRO A 187 41.54 -22.00 -1.35
N PRO A 188 42.41 -21.89 -2.37
CA PRO A 188 42.66 -22.97 -3.32
C PRO A 188 43.50 -24.09 -2.67
N THR A 189 42.99 -25.32 -2.67
CA THR A 189 43.80 -26.51 -2.37
C THR A 189 44.57 -26.92 -3.62
N SER A 190 45.86 -26.58 -3.62
CA SER A 190 46.88 -27.21 -4.46
C SER A 190 47.04 -28.69 -4.07
N GLN A 191 47.01 -29.59 -5.05
CA GLN A 191 47.86 -30.79 -5.02
C GLN A 191 47.99 -31.40 -6.43
N ASP A 192 49.18 -31.21 -7.00
CA ASP A 192 49.80 -32.07 -8.01
C ASP A 192 50.22 -33.40 -7.38
N SER A 193 49.92 -34.51 -8.05
CA SER A 193 50.77 -35.71 -8.26
C SER A 193 50.03 -36.74 -9.11
#